data_AF-A0A2D9NET4-F1
#
_entry.id   AF-A0A2D9NET4-F1
#
_cell.length_a   1.000
_cell.length_b   1.000
_cell.length_c   1.000
_cell.angle_alpha   90.00
_cell.angle_beta   90.00
_cell.angle_gamma   90.00
#
_symmetry.space_group_name_H-M   'P 1'
#
loop_
_entity.id
_entity.type
_entity.pdbx_description
1 polymer ?
#
loop_
_entity_poly.entity_id
_entity_poly.type
_entity_poly.pdbx_seq_one_letter_code
_entity_poly.pdbx_strand_id
1 'polypeptide(L)' 'MNDENSKKIWRYIQQAGDKLVGKLPPSKYHPKGRNPYAHVAICVKNKFGQSYKEIPDERMIDVLEFIDDLVENPS' A
#
# COMPACT_ATOMS: atom_id res chain seq x y z
N MET A 1 0.84 10.42 10.57
CA MET A 1 -0.53 10.13 11.02
C MET A 1 -0.44 9.83 12.50
N ASN A 2 -1.48 10.14 13.26
CA ASN A 2 -1.57 9.66 14.63
C ASN A 2 -1.63 8.12 14.68
N ASP A 3 -1.49 7.56 15.88
CA ASP A 3 -1.43 6.12 16.08
C ASP A 3 -2.70 5.38 15.63
N GLU A 4 -3.86 6.00 15.77
CA GLU A 4 -5.14 5.40 15.39
C GLU A 4 -5.26 5.28 13.86
N ASN A 5 -4.98 6.37 13.14
CA ASN A 5 -5.04 6.41 11.68
C ASN A 5 -3.94 5.56 11.06
N SER A 6 -2.74 5.54 11.64
CA SER A 6 -1.67 4.62 11.24
C SER A 6 -2.11 3.15 11.35
N LYS A 7 -2.82 2.77 12.42
CA LYS A 7 -3.36 1.40 12.56
C LYS A 7 -4.47 1.12 11.55
N LYS A 8 -5.34 2.09 11.25
CA LYS A 8 -6.38 1.96 10.21
C LYS A 8 -5.78 1.74 8.83
N ILE A 9 -4.81 2.57 8.44
CA ILE A 9 -4.12 2.44 7.14
C ILE A 9 -3.36 1.13 7.06
N TRP A 10 -2.70 0.69 8.13
CA TRP A 10 -2.03 -0.61 8.13
C TRP A 10 -3.00 -1.76 7.85
N ARG A 11 -4.16 -1.78 8.52
CA ARG A 11 -5.20 -2.78 8.25
C ARG A 11 -5.71 -2.69 6.80
N TYR A 12 -5.84 -1.49 6.25
CA TYR A 12 -6.24 -1.28 4.87
C TYR A 12 -5.22 -1.81 3.86
N ILE A 13 -3.92 -1.55 4.10
CA ILE A 13 -2.80 -2.11 3.34
C ILE A 13 -2.84 -3.64 3.39
N GLN A 14 -3.15 -4.24 4.55
CA GLN A 14 -3.31 -5.69 4.66
C GLN A 14 -4.43 -6.21 3.76
N GLN A 15 -5.62 -5.59 3.82
CA GLN A 15 -6.75 -5.98 2.97
C GLN A 15 -6.45 -5.81 1.47
N ALA A 16 -5.78 -4.73 1.09
CA ALA A 16 -5.33 -4.50 -0.29
C ALA A 16 -4.31 -5.57 -0.71
N GLY A 17 -3.36 -5.91 0.17
CA GLY A 17 -2.38 -6.96 -0.06
C GLY A 17 -3.03 -8.32 -0.29
N ASP A 18 -4.05 -8.68 0.50
CA ASP A 18 -4.83 -9.92 0.33
C ASP A 18 -5.49 -9.96 -1.06
N LYS A 19 -6.08 -8.84 -1.50
CA LYS A 19 -6.70 -8.71 -2.83
C LYS A 19 -5.69 -8.82 -3.99
N LEU A 20 -4.41 -8.52 -3.73
CA LEU A 20 -3.33 -8.49 -4.73
C LEU A 20 -2.49 -9.77 -4.77
N VAL A 21 -2.74 -10.75 -3.90
CA VAL A 21 -2.06 -12.05 -3.92
C VAL A 21 -2.19 -12.69 -5.31
N GLY A 22 -1.06 -12.96 -5.95
CA GLY A 22 -1.00 -13.56 -7.29
C GLY A 22 -1.38 -12.64 -8.45
N LYS A 23 -1.69 -11.36 -8.20
CA LYS A 23 -2.09 -10.39 -9.24
C LYS A 23 -0.98 -9.41 -9.63
N LEU A 24 0.10 -9.35 -8.85
CA LEU A 24 1.23 -8.48 -9.16
C LEU A 24 2.07 -9.02 -10.32
N PRO A 25 2.62 -8.15 -11.18
CA PRO A 25 3.40 -8.58 -12.32
C PRO A 25 4.71 -9.27 -11.90
N PRO A 26 5.18 -10.23 -12.71
CA PRO A 26 6.41 -10.96 -12.41
C PRO A 26 7.61 -10.01 -12.40
N SER A 27 8.64 -10.37 -11.64
CA SER A 27 9.90 -9.64 -11.59
C SER A 27 11.06 -10.62 -11.52
N LYS A 28 12.11 -10.36 -12.31
CA LYS A 28 13.37 -11.13 -12.26
C LYS A 28 14.02 -11.12 -10.88
N TYR A 29 13.77 -10.08 -10.07
CA TYR A 29 14.29 -9.94 -8.71
C TYR A 29 13.45 -10.69 -7.67
N HIS A 30 12.24 -11.14 -8.05
CA HIS A 30 11.31 -11.85 -7.18
C HIS A 30 10.85 -13.16 -7.84
N PRO A 31 11.72 -14.18 -7.93
CA PRO A 31 11.41 -15.43 -8.63
C PRO A 31 10.25 -16.22 -8.01
N LYS A 32 9.91 -15.95 -6.75
CA LYS A 32 8.78 -16.56 -6.04
C LYS A 32 7.53 -15.65 -5.98
N GLY A 33 7.50 -14.58 -6.78
CA GLY A 33 6.45 -13.55 -6.73
C GLY A 33 6.76 -12.42 -5.75
N ARG A 34 6.09 -11.28 -5.95
CA ARG A 34 6.21 -10.09 -5.09
C ARG A 34 5.37 -10.28 -3.82
N ASN A 35 5.86 -9.78 -2.69
CA ASN A 35 5.06 -9.65 -1.47
C ASN A 35 4.07 -8.48 -1.64
N PRO A 36 2.75 -8.73 -1.69
CA PRO A 36 1.79 -7.68 -2.01
C PRO A 36 1.64 -6.63 -0.90
N TYR A 37 1.74 -7.02 0.37
CA TYR A 37 1.67 -6.07 1.49
C TYR A 37 2.84 -5.08 1.49
N ALA A 38 4.05 -5.61 1.29
CA ALA A 38 5.25 -4.78 1.20
C ALA A 38 5.19 -3.89 -0.04
N HIS A 39 4.69 -4.42 -1.16
CA HIS A 39 4.52 -3.67 -2.39
C HIS A 39 3.60 -2.45 -2.19
N VAL A 40 2.40 -2.63 -1.63
CA VAL A 40 1.48 -1.51 -1.36
C VAL A 40 2.12 -0.45 -0.46
N ALA A 41 2.77 -0.86 0.64
CA ALA A 41 3.44 0.07 1.54
C ALA A 41 4.56 0.87 0.87
N ILE A 42 5.33 0.22 -0.02
CA ILE A 42 6.39 0.88 -0.82
C ILE A 42 5.78 1.85 -1.83
N CYS A 43 4.69 1.48 -2.51
CA CYS A 43 3.98 2.36 -3.44
C CYS A 43 3.46 3.62 -2.73
N VAL A 44 2.86 3.47 -1.53
CA VAL A 44 2.44 4.62 -0.71
C VAL A 44 3.66 5.48 -0.36
N LYS A 45 4.76 4.88 0.10
CA LYS A 45 5.97 5.64 0.41
C LYS A 45 6.49 6.43 -0.79
N ASN A 46 6.52 5.81 -1.97
CA ASN A 46 7.02 6.45 -3.19
C ASN A 46 6.08 7.57 -3.68
N LYS A 47 4.76 7.38 -3.60
CA LYS A 47 3.77 8.37 -4.02
C LYS A 47 3.73 9.61 -3.12
N PHE A 48 3.88 9.42 -1.81
CA PHE A 48 3.73 10.49 -0.81
C PHE A 48 5.08 11.02 -0.30
N GLY A 49 6.20 10.43 -0.72
CA GLY A 49 7.56 10.82 -0.32
C GLY A 49 7.98 10.34 1.07
N GLN A 50 7.07 9.72 1.82
CA GLN A 50 7.28 9.33 3.21
C GLN A 50 6.37 8.15 3.61
N SER A 51 6.69 7.49 4.71
CA SER A 51 5.88 6.38 5.20
C SER A 51 4.46 6.84 5.53
N TYR A 52 3.46 5.96 5.39
CA TYR A 52 2.08 6.26 5.79
C TYR A 52 1.96 6.74 7.25
N LYS A 53 2.88 6.30 8.13
CA LYS A 53 2.96 6.75 9.52
C LYS A 53 3.37 8.22 9.67
N GLU A 54 4.06 8.78 8.67
CA GLU A 54 4.59 10.15 8.66
C GLU A 54 3.66 11.11 7.91
N ILE A 55 2.71 10.60 7.12
CA ILE A 55 1.71 11.40 6.38
C ILE A 55 0.77 12.14 7.35
N PRO A 56 0.49 13.45 7.18
CA PRO A 56 -0.48 14.16 8.01
C PRO A 56 -1.86 13.49 7.99
N ASP A 57 -2.58 13.52 9.12
CA ASP A 57 -3.90 12.88 9.25
C ASP A 57 -4.94 13.43 8.26
N GLU A 58 -4.81 14.69 7.87
CA GLU A 58 -5.65 15.35 6.86
C GLU A 58 -5.61 14.66 5.49
N ARG A 59 -4.51 13.97 5.18
CA ARG A 59 -4.31 13.25 3.92
C ARG A 59 -4.71 11.77 3.99
N MET A 60 -5.42 11.36 5.04
CA MET A 60 -5.82 9.97 5.21
C MET A 60 -6.68 9.47 4.05
N ILE A 61 -7.61 10.30 3.55
CA ILE A 61 -8.48 9.94 2.42
C ILE A 61 -7.64 9.73 1.15
N ASP A 62 -6.74 10.66 0.80
CA ASP A 62 -5.83 10.51 -0.34
C ASP A 62 -5.06 9.17 -0.32
N VAL A 63 -4.62 8.75 0.87
CA VAL A 63 -3.86 7.50 1.03
C VAL A 63 -4.76 6.29 0.80
N LEU A 64 -6.01 6.32 1.28
CA LEU A 64 -6.97 5.24 1.06
C LEU A 64 -7.33 5.12 -0.43
N GLU A 65 -7.66 6.24 -1.07
CA GLU A 65 -7.99 6.28 -2.50
C GLU A 65 -6.82 5.74 -3.35
N PHE A 66 -5.59 6.17 -3.05
CA PHE A 66 -4.42 5.65 -3.75
C PHE A 66 -4.20 4.14 -3.53
N ILE A 67 -4.52 3.61 -2.34
CA ILE A 67 -4.43 2.16 -2.10
C ILE A 67 -5.50 1.42 -2.93
N ASP A 68 -6.70 1.99 -3.08
CA ASP A 68 -7.75 1.41 -3.92
C ASP A 68 -7.34 1.41 -5.40
N ASP A 69 -6.78 2.51 -5.89
CA ASP A 69 -6.23 2.60 -7.25
C ASP A 69 -5.20 1.50 -7.54
N LEU A 70 -4.35 1.15 -6.57
CA LEU A 70 -3.36 0.07 -6.70
C LEU A 70 -4.01 -1.32 -6.79
N VAL A 71 -5.14 -1.52 -6.11
CA VAL A 71 -5.88 -2.78 -6.16
C VAL A 71 -6.59 -2.94 -7.50
N GLU A 72 -7.17 -1.86 -8.02
CA GLU A 72 -7.84 -1.82 -9.32
C GLU A 72 -6.85 -1.91 -10.48
N ASN A 73 -5.64 -1.35 -10.30
CA ASN A 73 -4.60 -1.30 -11.32
C ASN A 73 -3.26 -1.86 -10.80
N PRO A 74 -3.14 -3.19 -10.61
CA PRO A 74 -1.91 -3.80 -10.09
C PRO A 74 -0.69 -3.55 -11.00
N SER A 75 0.44 -3.10 -10.44
CA SER A 75 1.69 -2.77 -11.19
C SER A 75 3.00 -3.27 -10.54
#